data_AF-A0A4Q3KZE4-F1
#
_entry.id   AF-A0A4Q3KZE4-F1
#
_cell.length_a   1.000
_cell.length_b   1.000
_cell.length_c   1.000
_cell.angle_alpha   90.00
_cell.angle_beta   90.00
_cell.angle_gamma   90.00
#
_symmetry.space_group_name_H-M   'P 1'
#
loop_
_entity.id
_entity.type
_entity.pdbx_description
1 polymer ?
#
loop_
_entity_poly.entity_id
_entity_poly.type
_entity_poly.pdbx_seq_one_letter_code
_entity_poly.pdbx_strand_id
1 'polypeptide(L)' 'VHRSYIVALSWIDSIRTNRIHLGDTIIPVGDSYADALHRVIATRHMT' A
#
# COMPACT_ATOMS: atom_id res chain seq x y z
N VAL A 1 6.57 -1.45 0.72
CA VAL A 1 5.79 -0.65 -0.28
C VAL A 1 6.70 0.16 -1.19
N HIS A 2 7.89 0.52 -0.72
CA HIS A 2 8.99 1.07 -1.49
C HIS A 2 10.30 0.68 -0.78
N ARG A 3 11.47 0.77 -1.43
CA ARG A 3 12.76 0.40 -0.81
C ARG A 3 13.04 1.18 0.48
N SER A 4 12.57 2.41 0.56
CA SER A 4 12.80 3.32 1.70
C SER A 4 11.67 3.31 2.74
N TYR A 5 10.58 2.57 2.52
CA TYR A 5 9.36 2.71 3.32
C TYR A 5 8.72 1.36 3.69
N ILE A 6 8.47 1.20 4.98
CA ILE A 6 7.63 0.16 5.58
C ILE A 6 6.36 0.84 6.11
N VAL A 7 5.20 0.28 5.80
CA VAL A 7 3.89 0.85 6.18
C VAL A 7 3.03 -0.24 6.79
N ALA A 8 2.42 0.06 7.93
CA ALA A 8 1.46 -0.83 8.58
C ALA A 8 0.11 -0.79 7.83
N LEU A 9 -0.41 -1.96 7.45
CA LEU A 9 -1.67 -2.06 6.70
C LEU A 9 -2.88 -1.47 7.45
N SER A 10 -2.87 -1.55 8.78
CA SER A 10 -3.95 -1.03 9.65
C SER A 10 -4.08 0.48 9.61
N TRP A 11 -3.05 1.19 9.16
CA TRP A 11 -3.05 2.65 9.07
C TRP A 11 -3.38 3.15 7.67
N ILE A 12 -3.54 2.25 6.70
CA ILE A 12 -3.87 2.60 5.32
C ILE A 12 -5.35 2.97 5.24
N ASP A 13 -5.62 4.23 4.90
CA ASP A 13 -6.99 4.69 4.67
C ASP A 13 -7.47 4.25 3.29
N SER A 14 -6.63 4.44 2.26
CA SER A 14 -6.93 3.98 0.91
C SER A 14 -5.67 3.85 0.05
N ILE A 15 -5.78 3.09 -1.04
CA ILE A 15 -4.73 2.97 -2.05
C ILE A 15 -5.34 3.36 -3.40
N ARG A 16 -4.70 4.32 -4.08
CA ARG A 16 -5.14 4.84 -5.39
C ARG A 16 -3.92 5.02 -6.28
N THR A 17 -3.99 4.53 -7.52
CA THR A 17 -2.95 4.77 -8.55
C THR A 17 -1.52 4.62 -8.02
N ASN A 18 -1.20 3.46 -7.43
CA ASN A 18 0.13 3.20 -6.83
C ASN A 18 0.56 4.18 -5.72
N ARG A 19 -0.39 4.77 -5.00
CA ARG A 19 -0.14 5.64 -3.85
C ARG A 19 -0.94 5.18 -2.65
N ILE A 20 -0.29 5.19 -1.49
CA ILE A 20 -0.88 4.90 -0.20
C ILE A 20 -1.22 6.22 0.47
N HIS A 21 -2.47 6.38 0.87
CA HIS A 21 -2.97 7.55 1.59
C HIS A 21 -3.09 7.20 3.07
N LEU A 22 -2.44 8.00 3.91
CA LEU A 22 -2.35 7.89 5.36
C LEU A 22 -2.67 9.27 5.96
N GLY A 23 -3.94 9.59 6.17
CA GLY A 23 -4.39 10.95 6.44
C GLY A 23 -3.87 11.93 5.38
N ASP A 24 -3.10 12.92 5.81
CA ASP A 24 -2.48 13.92 4.94
C ASP A 24 -1.16 13.44 4.28
N THR A 25 -0.65 12.26 4.68
CA THR A 25 0.59 11.71 4.15
C THR A 25 0.31 10.83 2.93
N ILE A 26 1.06 11.07 1.85
CA ILE A 26 0.99 10.27 0.62
C ILE A 26 2.33 9.58 0.40
N ILE A 27 2.32 8.26 0.35
CA ILE A 27 3.52 7.45 0.10
C ILE A 27 3.44 6.84 -1.32
N PRO A 28 4.43 7.10 -2.19
CA PRO A 28 4.49 6.46 -3.49
C PRO A 28 4.87 4.98 -3.32
N VAL A 29 4.18 4.12 -4.06
CA VAL A 29 4.53 2.70 -4.20
C VAL A 29 5.45 2.58 -5.39
N GLY A 30 6.62 1.98 -5.19
CA GLY A 30 7.54 1.69 -6.30
C GLY A 30 7.00 0.55 -7.15
N ASP A 31 7.18 0.61 -8.46
CA ASP A 31 6.62 -0.37 -9.41
C ASP A 31 7.01 -1.82 -9.06
N SER A 32 8.25 -2.05 -8.63
CA SER A 32 8.73 -3.38 -8.20
C SER A 32 8.00 -3.96 -6.98
N TYR A 33 7.25 -3.15 -6.24
CA TYR A 33 6.53 -3.54 -5.03
C TYR A 33 5.00 -3.50 -5.20
N ALA A 34 4.50 -2.95 -6.30
CA ALA A 34 3.07 -2.76 -6.55
C ALA A 34 2.33 -4.11 -6.55
N ASP A 35 2.78 -5.07 -7.35
CA ASP A 35 2.16 -6.40 -7.45
C ASP A 35 2.11 -7.12 -6.10
N ALA A 36 3.19 -7.02 -5.31
CA ALA A 36 3.24 -7.63 -3.99
C ALA A 36 2.24 -6.98 -3.04
N LEU A 37 2.10 -5.65 -3.07
CA LEU A 37 1.12 -4.91 -2.28
C LEU A 37 -0.31 -5.30 -2.67
N HIS A 38 -0.63 -5.35 -3.97
CA HIS A 38 -1.96 -5.72 -4.46
C HIS A 38 -2.37 -7.14 -4.03
N ARG A 39 -1.45 -8.11 -4.07
CA ARG A 39 -1.72 -9.48 -3.59
C ARG A 39 -2.09 -9.52 -2.10
N VAL A 40 -1.32 -8.83 -1.25
CA VAL A 40 -1.57 -8.82 0.20
C VAL A 40 -2.95 -8.22 0.54
N ILE A 41 -3.36 -7.18 -0.18
CA ILE A 41 -4.66 -6.53 0.01
C ILE A 41 -5.79 -7.46 -0.45
N ALA A 42 -5.65 -8.09 -1.61
CA ALA A 42 -6.64 -9.02 -2.13
C ALA A 42 -6.88 -10.18 -1.14
N THR A 43 -5.82 -10.74 -0.56
CA THR A 43 -5.93 -11.79 0.46
C THR A 43 -6.71 -11.31 1.70
N ARG A 44 -6.51 -10.07 2.14
CA ARG A 44 -7.20 -9.53 3.33
C ARG A 44 -8.69 -9.29 3.13
N HIS A 45 -9.15 -9.05 1.89
CA HIS A 45 -10.57 -8.87 1.59
C HIS A 45 -11.34 -10.18 1.36
N MET A 46 -10.66 -11.33 1.36
CA MET A 46 -11.28 -12.65 1.15
C MET A 46 -11.56 -13.43 2.46
N THR A 47 -11.58 -12.75 3.62
CA THR A 47 -11.91 -13.35 4.93
C THR A 47 -13.00 -12.54 5.60
#